data_AF-Q3A4W8-F1
#
_entry.id   AF-Q3A4W8-F1
#
_cell.length_a   1.000
_cell.length_b   1.000
_cell.length_c   1.000
_cell.angle_alpha   90.00
_cell.angle_beta   90.00
_cell.angle_gamma   90.00
#
_symmetry.space_group_name_H-M   'P 1'
#
loop_
_entity.id
_entity.type
_entity.pdbx_description
1 polymer ?
#
loop_
_entity_poly.entity_id
_entity_poly.type
_entity_poly.pdbx_seq_one_letter_code
_entity_poly.pdbx_strand_id
1 'polypeptide(L)'
;MKRRYLYVALGLLISVNVVVLVGVAHNRRGAPEAVLTLSERELPLAWNFRSKENTGVSLRLNVNHDADHWEWFDEDKLAELGFDTEPYMEVEDKHIRRALPKKAYVVLEYDGVAWQQYRQRQREKIESLALQVAQGKLKAEAAERQKKEKLFQLTVASRLFAIDAGLDPRALRERYSDRGRYIIVAAQVRMQVDWRPKTKDNRRRRHLSGRVQQILVEQLHVPRPLYSDLQDLAEGSRIRPGYTYYNPKSPARVRYQVQVAFGQRLEPWILAIDKVAGDEVEPSNNNGVI
;
A
#
# COMPACT_ATOMS: atom_id res chain seq x y z
N MET A 1 4.73 27.62 46.92
CA MET A 1 4.67 27.79 45.45
C MET A 1 4.98 26.51 44.66
N LYS A 2 6.03 25.73 44.99
CA LYS A 2 6.43 24.50 44.23
C LYS A 2 5.35 23.41 44.06
N ARG A 3 4.48 23.18 45.05
CA ARG A 3 3.42 22.16 44.98
C ARG A 3 2.32 22.45 43.94
N ARG A 4 2.01 23.74 43.68
CA ARG A 4 0.98 24.12 42.70
C ARG A 4 1.42 23.81 41.27
N TYR A 5 2.69 24.06 40.93
CA TYR A 5 3.25 23.71 39.62
C TYR A 5 3.31 22.19 39.41
N LEU A 6 3.57 21.42 40.48
CA LEU A 6 3.55 19.95 40.40
C LEU A 6 2.15 19.41 40.10
N TYR A 7 1.10 19.95 40.73
CA TYR A 7 -0.28 19.57 40.42
C TYR A 7 -0.70 19.98 39.00
N VAL A 8 -0.26 21.15 38.52
CA VAL A 8 -0.52 21.58 37.14
C VAL A 8 0.18 20.65 36.14
N ALA A 9 1.45 20.31 36.37
CA ALA A 9 2.19 19.40 35.50
C ALA A 9 1.57 17.99 35.48
N LEU A 10 1.19 17.46 36.64
CA LEU A 10 0.51 16.17 36.76
C LEU A 10 -0.86 16.21 36.07
N GLY A 11 -1.64 17.27 36.29
CA GLY A 11 -2.94 17.48 35.66
C GLY A 11 -2.84 17.55 34.14
N LEU A 12 -1.81 18.21 33.60
CA LEU A 12 -1.53 18.26 32.17
C LEU A 12 -1.19 16.86 31.64
N LEU A 13 -0.30 16.13 32.31
CA LEU A 13 0.09 14.77 31.92
C LEU A 13 -1.12 13.83 31.86
N ILE A 14 -1.97 13.85 32.88
CA ILE A 14 -3.18 13.03 32.94
C ILE A 14 -4.14 13.44 31.82
N SER A 15 -4.37 14.73 31.62
CA SER A 15 -5.26 15.24 30.58
C SER A 15 -4.85 14.79 29.17
N VAL A 16 -3.55 14.87 28.86
CA VAL A 16 -3.03 14.42 27.55
C VAL A 16 -3.28 12.92 27.35
N ASN A 17 -3.01 12.10 28.37
CA ASN A 17 -3.26 10.65 28.28
C ASN A 17 -4.76 10.33 28.14
N VAL A 18 -5.62 11.04 28.87
CA VAL A 18 -7.08 10.89 28.74
C VAL A 18 -7.53 11.21 27.32
N VAL A 19 -7.05 12.30 26.71
CA VAL A 19 -7.39 12.66 25.32
C VAL A 19 -6.98 11.56 24.35
N VAL A 20 -5.76 11.00 24.50
CA VAL A 20 -5.29 9.90 23.65
C VAL A 20 -6.18 8.66 23.82
N LEU A 21 -6.48 8.25 25.06
CA LEU A 21 -7.30 7.07 25.34
C LEU A 21 -8.75 7.22 24.86
N VAL A 22 -9.34 8.40 25.05
CA VAL A 22 -10.67 8.73 24.50
C VAL A 22 -10.64 8.65 22.97
N GLY A 23 -9.57 9.12 22.33
CA GLY A 23 -9.37 8.99 20.90
C GLY A 23 -9.35 7.54 20.41
N VAL A 24 -8.65 6.66 21.14
CA VAL A 24 -8.62 5.21 20.85
C VAL A 24 -9.98 4.56 21.07
N ALA A 25 -10.63 4.87 22.19
CA ALA A 25 -11.96 4.36 22.51
C ALA A 25 -12.99 4.80 21.46
N HIS A 26 -12.90 6.04 20.98
CA HIS A 26 -13.74 6.54 19.90
C HIS A 26 -13.45 5.84 18.57
N ASN A 27 -12.17 5.65 18.21
CA ASN A 27 -11.80 4.94 16.98
C ASN A 27 -12.38 3.52 16.95
N ARG A 28 -12.36 2.82 18.09
CA ARG A 28 -12.84 1.45 18.24
C ARG A 28 -14.32 1.34 18.61
N ARG A 29 -15.06 2.44 18.65
CA ARG A 29 -16.47 2.43 19.06
C ARG A 29 -17.37 1.93 17.93
N GLY A 30 -18.29 1.05 18.27
CA GLY A 30 -19.30 0.52 17.35
C GLY A 30 -18.70 -0.41 16.29
N ALA A 31 -19.39 -0.55 15.17
CA ALA A 31 -18.89 -1.35 14.05
C ALA A 31 -17.68 -0.64 13.40
N PRO A 32 -16.57 -1.36 13.17
CA PRO A 32 -15.44 -0.85 12.40
C PRO A 32 -15.86 -0.41 10.99
N GLU A 33 -15.13 0.56 10.46
CA GLU A 33 -15.27 1.07 9.10
C GLU A 33 -14.97 -0.02 8.06
N ALA A 34 -13.96 -0.85 8.31
CA ALA A 34 -13.63 -2.04 7.54
C ALA A 34 -12.98 -3.10 8.43
N VAL A 35 -13.15 -4.38 8.09
CA VAL A 35 -12.42 -5.50 8.71
C VAL A 35 -11.96 -6.44 7.61
N LEU A 36 -10.65 -6.66 7.50
CA LEU A 36 -10.07 -7.52 6.47
C LEU A 36 -9.00 -8.43 7.06
N THR A 37 -8.86 -9.60 6.43
CA THR A 37 -7.73 -10.49 6.65
C THR A 37 -6.68 -10.21 5.59
N LEU A 38 -5.60 -9.53 5.98
CA LEU A 38 -4.50 -9.11 5.13
C LEU A 38 -3.31 -10.04 5.32
N SER A 39 -2.57 -10.33 4.25
CA SER A 39 -1.40 -11.21 4.34
C SER A 39 -0.11 -10.42 4.57
N GLU A 40 1.00 -11.13 4.74
CA GLU A 40 2.34 -10.52 4.72
C GLU A 40 2.62 -9.64 3.48
N ARG A 41 1.93 -9.84 2.36
CA ARG A 41 2.06 -9.02 1.15
C ARG A 41 1.59 -7.58 1.38
N GLU A 42 0.51 -7.44 2.13
CA GLU A 42 -0.14 -6.17 2.46
C GLU A 42 0.36 -5.58 3.78
N LEU A 43 0.87 -6.42 4.69
CA LEU A 43 1.38 -6.03 6.00
C LEU A 43 2.76 -6.66 6.30
N PRO A 44 3.80 -6.42 5.47
CA PRO A 44 5.13 -6.92 5.76
C PRO A 44 5.68 -6.37 7.08
N LEU A 45 6.62 -7.12 7.67
CA LEU A 45 7.36 -6.65 8.84
C LEU A 45 8.10 -5.36 8.49
N ALA A 46 7.94 -4.33 9.32
CA ALA A 46 8.66 -3.07 9.14
C ALA A 46 10.18 -3.29 9.24
N TRP A 47 10.97 -2.49 8.52
CA TRP A 47 12.42 -2.67 8.44
C TRP A 47 13.15 -2.69 9.79
N ASN A 48 12.60 -2.05 10.83
CA ASN A 48 13.20 -1.94 12.15
C ASN A 48 12.87 -3.08 13.13
N PHE A 49 12.31 -4.19 12.63
CA PHE A 49 11.81 -5.33 13.43
C PHE A 49 12.81 -5.93 14.46
N ARG A 50 14.13 -5.67 14.36
CA ARG A 50 15.16 -6.15 15.30
C ARG A 50 16.34 -5.18 15.50
N SER A 51 16.09 -3.88 15.68
CA SER A 51 17.15 -3.04 16.26
C SER A 51 17.43 -3.51 17.69
N LYS A 52 18.71 -3.66 18.08
CA LYS A 52 19.08 -4.09 19.46
C LYS A 52 18.48 -3.20 20.56
N GLU A 53 18.10 -1.97 20.20
CA GLU A 53 17.51 -0.99 21.10
C GLU A 53 15.97 -0.93 21.03
N ASN A 54 15.35 -1.59 20.04
CA ASN A 54 13.90 -1.54 19.84
C ASN A 54 13.31 -2.96 19.76
N THR A 55 12.69 -3.38 20.86
CA THR A 55 11.95 -4.64 20.96
C THR A 55 10.52 -4.53 20.43
N GLY A 56 10.12 -3.40 19.84
CA GLY A 56 8.80 -3.23 19.24
C GLY A 56 8.69 -3.95 17.88
N VAL A 57 7.65 -4.75 17.70
CA VAL A 57 7.28 -5.30 16.39
C VAL A 57 6.22 -4.43 15.77
N SER A 58 6.40 -4.15 14.50
CA SER A 58 5.42 -3.41 13.71
C SER A 58 5.33 -3.97 12.31
N LEU A 59 4.12 -3.87 11.77
CA LEU A 59 3.77 -4.18 10.40
C LEU A 59 3.58 -2.88 9.66
N ARG A 60 3.89 -2.87 8.36
CA ARG A 60 3.69 -1.68 7.52
C ARG A 60 2.64 -2.00 6.45
N LEU A 61 1.60 -1.17 6.36
CA LEU A 61 0.63 -1.19 5.29
C LEU A 61 1.34 -0.93 3.95
N ASN A 62 1.32 -1.92 3.08
CA ASN A 62 1.98 -1.91 1.79
C ASN A 62 0.91 -1.80 0.69
N VAL A 63 0.87 -0.66 0.01
CA VAL A 63 0.00 -0.46 -1.15
C VAL A 63 0.80 -0.78 -2.40
N ASN A 64 0.15 -1.39 -3.39
CA ASN A 64 0.76 -1.63 -4.68
C ASN A 64 0.88 -0.30 -5.46
N HIS A 65 2.10 0.02 -5.85
CA HIS A 65 2.46 1.27 -6.55
C HIS A 65 2.72 1.02 -8.05
N ASP A 66 2.05 0.06 -8.67
CA ASP A 66 2.13 -0.13 -10.13
C ASP A 66 1.72 1.17 -10.84
N ALA A 67 2.68 1.81 -11.51
CA ALA A 67 2.51 3.15 -12.10
C ALA A 67 1.39 3.19 -13.15
N ASP A 68 1.12 2.05 -13.79
CA ASP A 68 0.05 1.88 -14.78
C ASP A 68 -1.36 1.92 -14.13
N HIS A 69 -1.49 1.84 -12.80
CA HIS A 69 -2.79 1.80 -12.13
C HIS A 69 -3.34 3.18 -11.74
N TRP A 70 -2.52 4.23 -11.73
CA TRP A 70 -2.97 5.56 -11.28
C TRP A 70 -3.60 6.41 -12.38
N GLU A 71 -4.12 5.78 -13.44
CA GLU A 71 -4.85 6.49 -14.51
C GLU A 71 -6.09 7.24 -13.96
N TRP A 72 -6.67 6.77 -12.85
CA TRP A 72 -7.78 7.45 -12.17
C TRP A 72 -7.37 8.76 -11.48
N PHE A 73 -6.08 8.94 -11.17
CA PHE A 73 -5.61 10.13 -10.45
C PHE A 73 -5.12 11.18 -11.46
N ASP A 74 -6.04 11.60 -12.32
CA ASP A 74 -5.83 12.55 -13.39
C ASP A 74 -6.03 14.01 -12.94
N GLU A 75 -6.05 14.92 -13.90
CA GLU A 75 -6.24 16.36 -13.70
C GLU A 75 -7.61 16.69 -13.07
N ASP A 76 -8.68 16.02 -13.51
CA ASP A 76 -10.03 16.24 -12.98
C ASP A 76 -10.09 15.82 -11.51
N LYS A 77 -9.50 14.66 -11.17
CA LYS A 77 -9.38 14.21 -9.78
C LYS A 77 -8.53 15.14 -8.93
N LEU A 78 -7.45 15.70 -9.48
CA LEU A 78 -6.64 16.70 -8.77
C LEU A 78 -7.43 17.97 -8.48
N ALA A 79 -8.20 18.47 -9.45
CA ALA A 79 -9.07 19.63 -9.27
C ALA A 79 -10.14 19.36 -8.19
N GLU A 80 -10.74 18.16 -8.18
CA GLU A 80 -11.69 17.73 -7.14
C GLU A 80 -11.07 17.74 -5.73
N LEU A 81 -9.80 17.36 -5.61
CA LEU A 81 -9.05 17.42 -4.34
C LEU A 81 -8.53 18.84 -4.00
N GLY A 82 -8.93 19.82 -4.81
CA GLY A 82 -8.67 21.24 -4.64
C GLY A 82 -7.28 21.66 -5.08
N PHE A 83 -6.55 20.86 -5.86
CA PHE A 83 -5.33 21.35 -6.51
C PHE A 83 -5.70 22.38 -7.58
N ASP A 84 -4.87 23.41 -7.68
CA ASP A 84 -4.93 24.31 -8.81
C ASP A 84 -4.31 23.60 -10.00
N THR A 85 -5.09 23.41 -11.08
CA THR A 85 -4.70 22.73 -12.32
C THR A 85 -4.66 23.67 -13.53
N GLU A 86 -5.02 24.96 -13.37
CA GLU A 86 -5.01 25.97 -14.45
C GLU A 86 -3.60 26.13 -15.08
N PRO A 87 -3.49 26.54 -16.36
CA PRO A 87 -2.55 25.97 -17.30
C PRO A 87 -1.08 26.17 -16.89
N TYR A 88 -0.55 25.16 -16.20
CA TYR A 88 0.88 24.93 -15.97
C TYR A 88 1.68 24.65 -17.27
N MET A 89 1.04 24.85 -18.43
CA MET A 89 1.64 24.75 -19.77
C MET A 89 2.74 25.81 -20.00
N GLU A 90 2.75 26.90 -19.24
CA GLU A 90 3.73 27.99 -19.36
C GLU A 90 4.69 28.13 -18.16
N VAL A 91 4.47 27.38 -17.07
CA VAL A 91 5.16 27.59 -15.79
C VAL A 91 6.35 26.64 -15.61
N GLU A 92 7.53 27.17 -15.26
CA GLU A 92 8.73 26.38 -14.97
C GLU A 92 8.46 25.28 -13.91
N ASP A 93 8.97 24.04 -14.13
CA ASP A 93 8.73 22.82 -13.32
C ASP A 93 8.88 23.02 -11.79
N LYS A 94 9.61 24.06 -11.38
CA LYS A 94 9.82 24.45 -9.98
C LYS A 94 8.52 24.77 -9.25
N HIS A 95 7.49 25.31 -9.91
CA HIS A 95 6.24 25.69 -9.24
C HIS A 95 5.40 24.47 -8.85
N ILE A 96 5.38 23.42 -9.67
CA ILE A 96 4.64 22.19 -9.37
C ILE A 96 5.37 21.38 -8.29
N ARG A 97 6.71 21.40 -8.30
CA ARG A 97 7.51 20.91 -7.17
C ARG A 97 7.28 21.69 -5.87
N ARG A 98 6.68 22.89 -5.92
CA ARG A 98 6.29 23.67 -4.72
C ARG A 98 4.84 23.46 -4.30
N ALA A 99 3.98 22.87 -5.15
CA ALA A 99 2.62 22.52 -4.75
C ALA A 99 2.70 21.61 -3.52
N LEU A 100 2.16 22.11 -2.41
CA LEU A 100 2.21 21.42 -1.14
C LEU A 100 1.30 20.18 -1.18
N PRO A 101 1.72 19.07 -0.57
CA PRO A 101 0.86 17.90 -0.43
C PRO A 101 -0.42 18.29 0.32
N LYS A 102 -1.56 17.77 -0.13
CA LYS A 102 -2.87 17.99 0.50
C LYS A 102 -3.32 16.75 1.24
N LYS A 103 -4.01 16.95 2.36
CA LYS A 103 -4.68 15.85 3.06
C LYS A 103 -5.93 15.45 2.28
N ALA A 104 -6.09 14.16 2.04
CA ALA A 104 -7.28 13.57 1.43
C ALA A 104 -7.56 12.19 2.06
N TYR A 105 -8.69 11.59 1.70
CA TYR A 105 -9.01 10.21 2.01
C TYR A 105 -8.85 9.38 0.74
N VAL A 106 -8.15 8.25 0.85
CA VAL A 106 -7.85 7.37 -0.28
C VAL A 106 -8.58 6.05 -0.06
N VAL A 107 -9.23 5.56 -1.13
CA VAL A 107 -9.87 4.25 -1.17
C VAL A 107 -8.87 3.23 -1.64
N LEU A 108 -8.65 2.21 -0.82
CA LEU A 108 -7.84 1.06 -1.14
C LEU A 108 -8.73 -0.15 -1.41
N GLU A 109 -8.62 -0.73 -2.60
CA GLU A 109 -9.27 -1.98 -2.98
C GLU A 109 -8.36 -3.16 -2.66
N TYR A 110 -8.87 -4.13 -1.90
CA TYR A 110 -8.20 -5.38 -1.59
C TYR A 110 -8.70 -6.50 -2.49
N ASP A 111 -7.76 -7.18 -3.17
CA ASP A 111 -8.01 -8.40 -3.96
C ASP A 111 -9.15 -8.25 -5.00
N GLY A 112 -9.34 -7.03 -5.50
CA GLY A 112 -10.43 -6.68 -6.41
C GLY A 112 -10.00 -6.58 -7.87
N VAL A 113 -10.75 -5.77 -8.62
CA VAL A 113 -10.57 -5.60 -10.08
C VAL A 113 -9.17 -5.07 -10.39
N ALA A 114 -8.67 -4.11 -9.61
CA ALA A 114 -7.34 -3.54 -9.77
C ALA A 114 -6.23 -4.61 -9.73
N TRP A 115 -6.35 -5.54 -8.77
CA TRP A 115 -5.43 -6.66 -8.63
C TRP A 115 -5.53 -7.64 -9.80
N GLN A 116 -6.74 -7.99 -10.25
CA GLN A 116 -6.90 -8.89 -11.40
C GLN A 116 -6.32 -8.29 -12.69
N GLN A 117 -6.54 -7.00 -12.92
CA GLN A 117 -5.93 -6.29 -14.06
C GLN A 117 -4.40 -6.27 -13.97
N TYR A 118 -3.85 -6.01 -12.79
CA TYR A 118 -2.40 -6.11 -12.57
C TYR A 118 -1.88 -7.51 -12.91
N ARG A 119 -2.52 -8.56 -12.40
CA ARG A 119 -2.14 -9.96 -12.68
C ARG A 119 -2.15 -10.26 -14.18
N GLN A 120 -3.20 -9.81 -14.86
CA GLN A 120 -3.37 -10.03 -16.28
C GLN A 120 -2.25 -9.34 -17.08
N ARG A 121 -1.94 -8.07 -16.79
CA ARG A 121 -0.80 -7.36 -17.42
C ARG A 121 0.53 -8.06 -17.20
N GLN A 122 0.78 -8.60 -16.00
CA GLN A 122 2.02 -9.35 -15.74
C GLN A 122 2.07 -10.67 -16.52
N ARG A 123 0.93 -11.36 -16.69
CA ARG A 123 0.83 -12.58 -17.50
C ARG A 123 1.09 -12.30 -18.97
N GLU A 124 0.48 -11.26 -19.52
CA GLU A 124 0.73 -10.82 -20.90
C GLU A 124 2.20 -10.47 -21.13
N LYS A 125 2.82 -9.77 -20.17
CA LYS A 125 4.27 -9.49 -20.19
C LYS A 125 5.07 -10.80 -20.22
N ILE A 126 4.72 -11.81 -19.43
CA ILE A 126 5.38 -13.13 -19.43
C ILE A 126 5.22 -13.83 -20.78
N GLU A 127 4.01 -13.88 -21.34
CA GLU A 127 3.73 -14.51 -22.64
C GLU A 127 4.50 -13.84 -23.77
N SER A 128 4.60 -12.50 -23.72
CA SER A 128 5.37 -11.72 -24.72
C SER A 128 6.86 -12.07 -24.75
N LEU A 129 7.43 -12.64 -23.67
CA LEU A 129 8.85 -13.01 -23.62
C LEU A 129 9.14 -14.15 -24.60
N ALA A 130 8.23 -15.13 -24.75
CA ALA A 130 8.39 -16.22 -25.70
C ALA A 130 8.43 -15.69 -27.15
N LEU A 131 7.55 -14.73 -27.47
CA LEU A 131 7.54 -14.06 -28.77
C LEU A 131 8.82 -13.27 -29.02
N GLN A 132 9.37 -12.58 -28.01
CA GLN A 132 10.63 -11.85 -28.14
C GLN A 132 11.83 -12.79 -28.38
N VAL A 133 11.82 -13.99 -27.80
CA VAL A 133 12.83 -15.02 -28.07
C VAL A 133 12.72 -15.54 -29.50
N ALA A 134 11.51 -15.88 -29.95
CA ALA A 134 11.28 -16.33 -31.33
C ALA A 134 11.68 -15.27 -32.37
N GLN A 135 11.52 -13.99 -32.04
CA GLN A 135 11.93 -12.86 -32.90
C GLN A 135 13.42 -12.51 -32.78
N GLY A 136 14.21 -13.24 -31.98
CA GLY A 136 15.64 -12.97 -31.75
C GLY A 136 15.92 -11.67 -30.99
N LYS A 137 14.90 -11.00 -30.45
CA LYS A 137 15.02 -9.75 -29.67
C LYS A 137 15.52 -9.98 -28.25
N LEU A 138 15.35 -11.20 -27.74
CA LEU A 138 15.75 -11.58 -26.40
C LEU A 138 16.37 -12.98 -26.40
N LYS A 139 17.44 -13.19 -25.62
CA LYS A 139 18.00 -14.53 -25.41
C LYS A 139 17.07 -15.36 -24.52
N ALA A 140 16.96 -16.67 -24.78
CA ALA A 140 16.10 -17.57 -24.00
C ALA A 140 16.40 -17.53 -22.49
N GLU A 141 17.68 -17.49 -22.11
CA GLU A 141 18.09 -17.39 -20.70
C GLU A 141 17.62 -16.07 -20.05
N ALA A 142 17.69 -14.95 -20.78
CA ALA A 142 17.24 -13.66 -20.29
C ALA A 142 15.71 -13.63 -20.15
N ALA A 143 14.98 -14.26 -21.07
CA ALA A 143 13.53 -14.43 -20.99
C ALA A 143 13.12 -15.25 -19.78
N GLU A 144 13.78 -16.38 -19.52
CA GLU A 144 13.51 -17.22 -18.34
C GLU A 144 13.78 -16.48 -17.03
N ARG A 145 14.85 -15.66 -16.97
CA ARG A 145 15.13 -14.82 -15.80
C ARG A 145 14.01 -13.79 -15.57
N GLN A 146 13.58 -13.09 -16.62
CA GLN A 146 12.50 -12.10 -16.52
C GLN A 146 11.16 -12.75 -16.14
N LYS A 147 10.87 -13.94 -16.67
CA LYS A 147 9.69 -14.73 -16.32
C LYS A 147 9.69 -15.08 -14.83
N LYS A 148 10.80 -15.60 -14.29
CA LYS A 148 10.94 -15.91 -12.86
C LYS A 148 10.75 -14.68 -11.99
N GLU A 149 11.33 -13.55 -12.39
CA GLU A 149 11.16 -12.29 -11.65
C GLU A 149 9.71 -11.81 -11.64
N LYS A 150 8.99 -11.92 -12.76
CA LYS A 150 7.58 -11.55 -12.88
C LYS A 150 6.67 -12.47 -12.07
N LEU A 151 6.91 -13.78 -12.11
CA LEU A 151 6.19 -14.75 -11.28
C LEU A 151 6.42 -14.48 -9.79
N PHE A 152 7.67 -14.19 -9.41
CA PHE A 152 7.99 -13.81 -8.05
C PHE A 152 7.27 -12.54 -7.60
N GLN A 153 7.22 -11.51 -8.46
CA GLN A 153 6.43 -10.29 -8.20
C GLN A 153 4.96 -10.62 -7.96
N LEU A 154 4.36 -11.52 -8.74
CA LEU A 154 2.97 -11.96 -8.53
C LEU A 154 2.73 -12.66 -7.18
N THR A 155 3.75 -13.30 -6.59
CA THR A 155 3.67 -13.94 -5.28
C THR A 155 3.72 -12.93 -4.13
N VAL A 156 4.57 -11.91 -4.24
CA VAL A 156 4.90 -10.99 -3.14
C VAL A 156 4.25 -9.62 -3.22
N ALA A 157 3.77 -9.21 -4.39
CA ALA A 157 3.16 -7.91 -4.59
C ALA A 157 1.90 -7.77 -3.74
N SER A 158 1.70 -6.60 -3.13
CA SER A 158 0.47 -6.30 -2.42
C SER A 158 -0.74 -6.40 -3.36
N ARG A 159 -1.84 -6.97 -2.86
CA ARG A 159 -3.15 -6.97 -3.52
C ARG A 159 -3.98 -5.74 -3.21
N LEU A 160 -3.42 -4.81 -2.44
CA LEU A 160 -4.05 -3.57 -2.02
C LEU A 160 -3.70 -2.45 -3.00
N PHE A 161 -4.68 -1.90 -3.70
CA PHE A 161 -4.48 -0.85 -4.70
C PHE A 161 -5.26 0.41 -4.33
N ALA A 162 -4.63 1.58 -4.50
CA ALA A 162 -5.37 2.84 -4.42
C ALA A 162 -6.16 3.05 -5.71
N ILE A 163 -7.49 3.17 -5.60
CA ILE A 163 -8.41 3.23 -6.75
C ILE A 163 -9.20 4.53 -6.86
N ASP A 164 -9.29 5.31 -5.78
CA ASP A 164 -9.99 6.60 -5.74
C ASP A 164 -9.50 7.43 -4.55
N ALA A 165 -9.82 8.73 -4.56
CA ALA A 165 -9.60 9.63 -3.45
C ALA A 165 -10.69 10.71 -3.40
N GLY A 166 -10.94 11.25 -2.21
CA GLY A 166 -11.92 12.29 -1.96
C GLY A 166 -11.66 13.08 -0.69
N LEU A 167 -12.40 14.16 -0.51
CA LEU A 167 -12.32 15.04 0.67
C LEU A 167 -13.26 14.62 1.80
N ASP A 168 -14.32 13.87 1.50
CA ASP A 168 -15.28 13.35 2.48
C ASP A 168 -15.22 11.81 2.56
N PRO A 169 -14.80 11.24 3.71
CA PRO A 169 -14.73 9.80 3.86
C PRO A 169 -16.11 9.13 3.92
N ARG A 170 -17.18 9.87 4.29
CA ARG A 170 -18.54 9.31 4.32
C ARG A 170 -19.09 9.11 2.92
N ALA A 171 -18.98 10.12 2.06
CA ALA A 171 -19.33 9.99 0.64
C ALA A 171 -18.55 8.85 -0.04
N LEU A 172 -17.25 8.72 0.25
CA LEU A 172 -16.45 7.59 -0.23
C LEU A 172 -17.00 6.25 0.30
N ARG A 173 -17.35 6.14 1.58
CA ARG A 173 -17.90 4.90 2.13
C ARG A 173 -19.28 4.55 1.56
N GLU A 174 -20.10 5.54 1.22
CA GLU A 174 -21.38 5.32 0.54
C GLU A 174 -21.16 4.76 -0.87
N ARG A 175 -20.18 5.31 -1.62
CA ARG A 175 -19.79 4.80 -2.94
C ARG A 175 -19.14 3.41 -2.89
N TYR A 176 -18.30 3.18 -1.88
CA TYR A 176 -17.54 1.95 -1.67
C TYR A 176 -18.05 1.21 -0.42
N SER A 177 -19.28 0.71 -0.51
CA SER A 177 -20.03 0.17 0.63
C SER A 177 -19.53 -1.19 1.15
N ASP A 178 -18.84 -1.99 0.33
CA ASP A 178 -18.27 -3.27 0.73
C ASP A 178 -17.08 -3.10 1.69
N ARG A 179 -17.35 -3.29 2.99
CA ARG A 179 -16.38 -3.17 4.10
C ARG A 179 -15.38 -4.31 4.19
N GLY A 180 -15.58 -5.40 3.44
CA GLY A 180 -14.63 -6.51 3.34
C GLY A 180 -13.65 -6.37 2.18
N ARG A 181 -13.87 -5.39 1.30
CA ARG A 181 -13.07 -5.17 0.07
C ARG A 181 -12.42 -3.80 0.02
N TYR A 182 -13.14 -2.76 0.46
CA TYR A 182 -12.67 -1.38 0.39
C TYR A 182 -12.29 -0.87 1.77
N ILE A 183 -11.09 -0.29 1.87
CA ILE A 183 -10.56 0.39 3.05
C ILE A 183 -10.42 1.87 2.72
N ILE A 184 -10.87 2.76 3.61
CA ILE A 184 -10.64 4.19 3.46
C ILE A 184 -9.58 4.61 4.46
N VAL A 185 -8.52 5.26 3.98
CA VAL A 185 -7.42 5.73 4.82
C VAL A 185 -7.19 7.23 4.64
N ALA A 186 -6.81 7.91 5.72
CA ALA A 186 -6.33 9.27 5.62
C ALA A 186 -4.90 9.29 5.03
N ALA A 187 -4.66 10.14 4.04
CA ALA A 187 -3.40 10.22 3.33
C ALA A 187 -3.01 11.66 2.99
N GLN A 188 -1.75 11.86 2.65
CA GLN A 188 -1.27 13.00 1.90
C GLN A 188 -1.16 12.61 0.43
N VAL A 189 -1.75 13.42 -0.43
CA VAL A 189 -1.67 13.31 -1.88
C VAL A 189 -0.91 14.49 -2.44
N ARG A 190 -0.31 14.31 -3.61
CA ARG A 190 0.48 15.35 -4.26
C ARG A 190 0.29 15.31 -5.77
N MET A 191 0.28 16.49 -6.36
CA MET A 191 0.37 16.69 -7.80
C MET A 191 1.80 16.47 -8.31
N GLN A 192 1.95 15.73 -9.40
CA GLN A 192 3.21 15.49 -10.10
C GLN A 192 3.04 15.73 -11.60
N VAL A 193 4.15 16.02 -12.29
CA VAL A 193 4.18 16.11 -13.74
C VAL A 193 5.06 15.00 -14.28
N ASP A 194 4.48 14.19 -15.15
CA ASP A 194 5.20 13.20 -15.91
C ASP A 194 5.33 13.64 -17.37
N TRP A 195 6.45 13.28 -17.98
CA TRP A 195 6.68 13.47 -19.40
C TRP A 195 6.28 12.17 -20.12
N ARG A 196 5.04 12.07 -20.60
CA ARG A 196 4.64 10.93 -21.44
C ARG A 196 4.96 11.24 -22.91
N PRO A 197 5.74 10.39 -23.62
CA PRO A 197 5.89 10.52 -25.06
C PRO A 197 4.53 10.24 -25.71
N LYS A 198 4.05 11.15 -26.54
CA LYS A 198 2.91 10.83 -27.41
C LYS A 198 3.41 9.95 -28.55
N THR A 199 2.61 8.96 -28.89
CA THR A 199 2.78 8.07 -30.05
C THR A 199 3.14 8.87 -31.31
N LYS A 200 4.25 8.46 -31.96
CA LYS A 200 4.80 8.89 -33.27
C LYS A 200 5.15 10.37 -33.51
N ASP A 201 4.57 11.33 -32.81
CA ASP A 201 4.84 12.75 -33.03
C ASP A 201 5.58 13.31 -31.81
N ASN A 202 6.86 13.63 -31.97
CA ASN A 202 7.89 13.82 -30.93
C ASN A 202 7.65 15.05 -30.00
N ARG A 203 6.41 15.54 -29.88
CA ARG A 203 5.97 16.62 -28.99
C ARG A 203 5.65 16.03 -27.61
N ARG A 204 6.59 16.19 -26.67
CA ARG A 204 6.37 15.86 -25.25
C ARG A 204 5.26 16.78 -24.69
N ARG A 205 4.09 16.23 -24.38
CA ARG A 205 3.08 16.94 -23.59
C ARG A 205 3.31 16.64 -22.11
N ARG A 206 3.24 17.69 -21.29
CA ARG A 206 3.18 17.53 -19.83
C ARG A 206 1.90 16.78 -19.49
N HIS A 207 2.02 15.72 -18.73
CA HIS A 207 0.88 15.00 -18.17
C HIS A 207 0.85 15.27 -16.68
N LEU A 208 -0.21 15.95 -16.24
CA LEU A 208 -0.48 16.16 -14.82
C LEU A 208 -1.11 14.88 -14.27
N SER A 209 -0.55 14.38 -13.18
CA SER A 209 -1.10 13.23 -12.46
C SER A 209 -0.98 13.46 -10.96
N GLY A 210 -1.82 12.79 -10.20
CA GLY A 210 -1.69 12.73 -8.76
C GLY A 210 -0.92 11.50 -8.31
N ARG A 211 -0.40 11.59 -7.08
CA ARG A 211 0.25 10.49 -6.38
C ARG A 211 -0.18 10.50 -4.93
N VAL A 212 -0.45 9.32 -4.39
CA VAL A 212 -0.51 9.12 -2.94
C VAL A 212 0.93 9.21 -2.41
N GLN A 213 1.24 10.30 -1.70
CA GLN A 213 2.57 10.54 -1.15
C GLN A 213 2.82 9.70 0.10
N GLN A 214 1.84 9.66 1.01
CA GLN A 214 1.95 8.94 2.27
C GLN A 214 0.58 8.63 2.85
N ILE A 215 0.40 7.44 3.41
CA ILE A 215 -0.75 7.13 4.29
C ILE A 215 -0.39 7.59 5.70
N LEU A 216 -1.29 8.34 6.34
CA LEU A 216 -1.00 8.99 7.63
C LEU A 216 -0.75 7.97 8.76
N VAL A 217 -1.43 6.82 8.72
CA VAL A 217 -1.19 5.70 9.65
C VAL A 217 -0.88 4.45 8.84
N GLU A 218 0.39 4.32 8.42
CA GLU A 218 0.87 3.17 7.65
C GLU A 218 1.53 2.09 8.53
N GLN A 219 1.86 2.39 9.79
CA GLN A 219 2.59 1.46 10.66
C GLN A 219 1.70 0.99 11.81
N LEU A 220 1.53 -0.32 11.94
CA LEU A 220 0.72 -0.98 12.96
C LEU A 220 1.65 -1.64 13.96
N HIS A 221 1.62 -1.17 15.21
CA HIS A 221 2.35 -1.82 16.29
C HIS A 221 1.63 -3.09 16.71
N VAL A 222 2.39 -4.19 16.84
CA VAL A 222 1.84 -5.48 17.23
C VAL A 222 1.66 -5.51 18.74
N PRO A 223 0.43 -5.71 19.24
CA PRO A 223 0.18 -5.88 20.67
C PRO A 223 0.99 -7.05 21.23
N ARG A 224 1.52 -6.90 22.44
CA ARG A 224 2.35 -7.92 23.11
C ARG A 224 1.75 -9.34 23.08
N PRO A 225 0.43 -9.56 23.27
CA PRO A 225 -0.15 -10.90 23.21
C PRO A 225 -0.02 -11.60 21.85
N LEU A 226 0.11 -10.84 20.76
CA LEU A 226 0.20 -11.35 19.38
C LEU A 226 1.65 -11.46 18.87
N TYR A 227 2.61 -11.21 19.76
CA TYR A 227 4.01 -11.03 19.40
C TYR A 227 4.73 -12.38 19.17
N SER A 228 4.34 -13.42 19.91
CA SER A 228 4.90 -14.78 19.78
C SER A 228 4.73 -15.34 18.38
N ASP A 229 3.65 -14.97 17.68
CA ASP A 229 3.36 -15.48 16.35
C ASP A 229 4.31 -14.95 15.28
N LEU A 230 5.04 -13.87 15.57
CA LEU A 230 5.98 -13.25 14.63
C LEU A 230 7.45 -13.43 15.01
N GLN A 231 7.78 -13.70 16.28
CA GLN A 231 9.18 -13.78 16.76
C GLN A 231 10.01 -14.85 16.04
N ASP A 232 9.40 -16.00 15.76
CA ASP A 232 10.08 -17.18 15.19
C ASP A 232 10.30 -17.08 13.68
N LEU A 233 9.82 -16.02 13.03
CA LEU A 233 9.95 -15.87 11.58
C LEU A 233 11.42 -15.58 11.21
N ALA A 234 12.01 -16.50 10.45
CA ALA A 234 13.39 -16.39 9.99
C ALA A 234 13.65 -15.07 9.21
N GLU A 235 14.80 -14.45 9.49
CA GLU A 235 15.22 -13.15 8.91
C GLU A 235 15.42 -13.19 7.39
N GLY A 236 15.87 -14.33 6.85
CA GLY A 236 16.32 -14.48 5.47
C GLY A 236 15.21 -14.56 4.40
N SER A 237 13.94 -14.57 4.78
CA SER A 237 12.78 -14.78 3.89
C SER A 237 11.72 -13.67 3.96
N ARG A 238 12.08 -12.48 4.45
CA ARG A 238 11.13 -11.36 4.62
C ARG A 238 10.69 -10.75 3.29
N ILE A 239 9.39 -10.55 3.13
CA ILE A 239 8.86 -9.66 2.10
C ILE A 239 9.22 -8.22 2.49
N ARG A 240 9.90 -7.49 1.60
CA ARG A 240 10.23 -6.07 1.80
C ARG A 240 9.20 -5.21 1.06
N PRO A 241 8.72 -4.10 1.66
CA PRO A 241 7.85 -3.15 0.96
C PRO A 241 8.56 -2.56 -0.26
N GLY A 242 7.82 -2.35 -1.35
CA GLY A 242 8.27 -1.51 -2.47
C GLY A 242 9.29 -2.11 -3.44
N TYR A 243 9.07 -3.36 -3.89
CA TYR A 243 9.90 -4.17 -4.82
C TYR A 243 10.94 -5.05 -4.14
N THR A 244 10.61 -6.34 -4.07
CA THR A 244 11.56 -7.40 -3.74
C THR A 244 12.25 -7.86 -5.02
N TYR A 245 13.57 -7.79 -5.05
CA TYR A 245 14.37 -8.48 -6.07
C TYR A 245 14.21 -9.98 -5.89
N TYR A 246 14.02 -10.70 -7.00
CA TYR A 246 13.98 -12.16 -6.97
C TYR A 246 15.31 -12.71 -6.45
N ASN A 247 15.25 -13.41 -5.31
CA ASN A 247 16.38 -14.17 -4.81
C ASN A 247 16.07 -15.67 -4.92
N PRO A 248 16.70 -16.40 -5.86
CA PRO A 248 16.44 -17.83 -6.06
C PRO A 248 16.80 -18.69 -4.84
N LYS A 249 17.62 -18.19 -3.91
CA LYS A 249 18.01 -18.93 -2.69
C LYS A 249 16.99 -18.79 -1.55
N SER A 250 16.09 -17.81 -1.64
CA SER A 250 15.08 -17.52 -0.63
C SER A 250 13.76 -17.17 -1.33
N PRO A 251 13.00 -18.15 -1.84
CA PRO A 251 11.68 -17.87 -2.37
C PRO A 251 10.82 -17.29 -1.25
N ALA A 252 10.35 -16.06 -1.44
CA ALA A 252 9.43 -15.43 -0.52
C ALA A 252 8.10 -16.20 -0.54
N ARG A 253 7.66 -16.61 0.64
CA ARG A 253 6.35 -17.21 0.89
C ARG A 253 5.60 -16.29 1.83
N VAL A 254 4.28 -16.25 1.72
CA VAL A 254 3.42 -15.56 2.69
C VAL A 254 3.46 -16.38 3.98
N ARG A 255 3.88 -15.82 5.12
CA ARG A 255 4.09 -16.63 6.34
C ARG A 255 3.04 -16.41 7.41
N TYR A 256 2.27 -15.35 7.29
CA TYR A 256 1.22 -15.02 8.23
C TYR A 256 0.13 -14.21 7.55
N GLN A 257 -1.03 -14.23 8.19
CA GLN A 257 -2.16 -13.35 7.92
C GLN A 257 -2.51 -12.58 9.19
N VAL A 258 -3.10 -11.41 9.00
CA VAL A 258 -3.40 -10.46 10.06
C VAL A 258 -4.82 -9.98 9.83
N GLN A 259 -5.68 -10.21 10.82
CA GLN A 259 -6.99 -9.61 10.83
C GLN A 259 -6.85 -8.17 11.35
N VAL A 260 -7.20 -7.19 10.52
CA VAL A 260 -7.09 -5.77 10.82
C VAL A 260 -8.46 -5.13 10.71
N ALA A 261 -8.78 -4.30 11.70
CA ALA A 261 -9.94 -3.44 11.69
C ALA A 261 -9.53 -1.98 11.51
N PHE A 262 -10.32 -1.24 10.73
CA PHE A 262 -10.19 0.21 10.54
C PHE A 262 -11.36 0.89 11.25
N GLY A 263 -11.05 1.89 12.07
CA GLY A 263 -12.05 2.48 12.96
C GLY A 263 -12.74 3.71 12.45
N GLN A 264 -13.48 4.37 13.35
CA GLN A 264 -14.17 5.63 13.08
C GLN A 264 -13.22 6.79 12.72
N ARG A 265 -11.96 6.73 13.16
CA ARG A 265 -10.90 7.67 12.76
C ARG A 265 -10.11 7.20 11.54
N LEU A 266 -10.52 6.09 10.92
CA LEU A 266 -9.80 5.41 9.83
C LEU A 266 -8.40 4.93 10.24
N GLU A 267 -8.17 4.79 11.54
CA GLU A 267 -6.91 4.30 12.09
C GLU A 267 -7.01 2.79 12.32
N PRO A 268 -6.05 2.00 11.82
CA PRO A 268 -6.09 0.55 11.94
C PRO A 268 -5.68 0.04 13.33
N TRP A 269 -6.20 -1.12 13.71
CA TRP A 269 -5.63 -1.96 14.78
C TRP A 269 -5.73 -3.44 14.44
N ILE A 270 -4.82 -4.21 15.03
CA ILE A 270 -4.74 -5.65 14.84
C ILE A 270 -5.73 -6.35 15.79
N LEU A 271 -6.52 -7.26 15.22
CA LEU A 271 -7.43 -8.14 15.96
C LEU A 271 -6.78 -9.50 16.24
N ALA A 272 -6.14 -10.10 15.22
CA ALA A 272 -5.52 -11.42 15.31
C ALA A 272 -4.35 -11.54 14.32
N ILE A 273 -3.44 -12.47 14.60
CA ILE A 273 -2.35 -12.86 13.72
C ILE A 273 -2.33 -14.38 13.66
N ASP A 274 -2.36 -14.93 12.46
CA ASP A 274 -2.32 -16.37 12.22
C ASP A 274 -1.09 -16.71 11.38
N LYS A 275 -0.27 -17.66 11.84
CA LYS A 275 0.79 -18.23 11.02
C LYS A 275 0.15 -19.07 9.92
N VAL A 276 0.61 -18.87 8.68
CA VAL A 276 0.24 -19.73 7.56
C VAL A 276 1.48 -20.50 7.09
N ALA A 277 1.34 -21.81 6.94
CA ALA A 277 2.33 -22.63 6.24
C ALA A 277 2.31 -22.16 4.79
N GLY A 278 3.25 -21.28 4.44
CA GLY A 278 3.02 -20.31 3.38
C GLY A 278 2.59 -20.93 2.07
N ASP A 279 1.68 -20.25 1.37
CA ASP A 279 1.25 -20.60 0.02
C ASP A 279 2.51 -20.83 -0.83
N GLU A 280 2.86 -22.09 -1.04
CA GLU A 280 3.46 -22.49 -2.29
C GLU A 280 2.37 -22.19 -3.30
N VAL A 281 2.45 -21.02 -3.92
CA VAL A 281 1.75 -20.80 -5.18
C VAL A 281 2.37 -21.83 -6.11
N GLU A 282 1.79 -23.03 -6.16
CA GLU A 282 2.04 -23.99 -7.21
C GLU A 282 1.88 -23.18 -8.51
N PRO A 283 2.89 -23.17 -9.39
CA PRO A 283 2.62 -22.75 -10.75
C PRO A 283 1.55 -23.70 -11.24
N SER A 284 0.31 -23.21 -11.38
CA SER A 284 -0.81 -24.00 -11.84
C SER A 284 -0.37 -24.75 -13.11
N ASN A 285 -0.06 -26.03 -12.96
CA ASN A 285 0.12 -26.96 -14.05
C ASN A 285 -1.27 -27.17 -14.63
N ASN A 286 -1.74 -26.23 -15.44
CA ASN A 286 -2.89 -26.47 -16.27
C ASN A 286 -2.42 -27.16 -17.56
N ASN A 287 -1.97 -28.40 -17.39
CA ASN A 287 -1.96 -29.41 -18.46
C ASN A 287 -3.20 -30.29 -18.26
N GLY A 288 -4.29 -29.89 -18.88
CA GLY A 288 -5.39 -30.75 -19.31
C GLY A 288 -5.98 -30.02 -20.52
N VAL A 289 -5.78 -30.45 -21.76
CA VAL A 289 -6.16 -31.74 -22.36
C VAL A 289 -7.49 -32.20 -21.80
N ILE A 290 -8.58 -31.66 -22.37
CA ILE A 290 -9.53 -32.42 -23.19
C ILE A 290 -9.87 -31.56 -24.40
#